data_AF-A0A8H4AM73-F1
#
_entry.id   AF-A0A8H4AM73-F1
#
_cell.length_a   1.000
_cell.length_b   1.000
_cell.length_c   1.000
_cell.angle_alpha   90.00
_cell.angle_beta   90.00
_cell.angle_gamma   90.00
#
_symmetry.space_group_name_H-M   'P 1'
#
loop_
_entity.id
_entity.type
_entity.pdbx_description
1 polymer ?
#
loop_
_entity_poly.entity_id
_entity_poly.type
_entity_poly.pdbx_seq_one_letter_code
_entity_poly.pdbx_strand_id
1 'polypeptide(L)'
;MLENSNSDLIGFFDEICKIIIPLNWSLNLQEDAKKKVVVIFYLIAGLRNMHANQFKLELGLYLAACGASCETINTLSNAKISVTNKTVYNNKKKIAAQHSSKVEEYFIKNKDSLCVYNIDDYHNIHEKRRPDDTDLSEAAYLATSKCKKIEQCGPVPVIFNGISVHNPVNIDASIICEQLINKYQGLFDLSYSQRKI
;
A
#
# COMPACT_ATOMS: atom_id res chain seq x y z
N MET A 1 -22.15 -8.72 13.72
CA MET A 1 -21.39 -9.60 14.64
C MET A 1 -22.26 -10.77 15.04
N LEU A 2 -21.69 -11.94 15.33
CA LEU A 2 -22.43 -13.14 15.77
C LEU A 2 -23.38 -12.86 16.95
N GLU A 3 -22.97 -11.98 17.86
CA GLU A 3 -23.73 -11.54 19.04
C GLU A 3 -24.98 -10.71 18.67
N ASN A 4 -25.00 -10.05 17.50
CA ASN A 4 -26.17 -9.34 17.01
C ASN A 4 -27.21 -10.29 16.39
N SER A 5 -26.77 -11.50 16.00
CA SER A 5 -27.63 -12.51 15.38
C SER A 5 -28.28 -13.43 16.42
N ASN A 6 -27.68 -13.59 17.60
CA ASN A 6 -28.21 -14.40 18.69
C ASN A 6 -27.81 -13.81 20.05
N SER A 7 -28.80 -13.45 20.87
CA SER A 7 -28.62 -12.91 22.21
C SER A 7 -27.89 -13.86 23.17
N ASP A 8 -28.00 -15.17 22.95
CA ASP A 8 -27.31 -16.18 23.76
C ASP A 8 -25.78 -16.17 23.56
N LEU A 9 -25.31 -15.51 22.49
CA LEU A 9 -23.89 -15.38 22.19
C LEU A 9 -23.27 -14.08 22.74
N ILE A 10 -24.04 -13.24 23.43
CA ILE A 10 -23.51 -12.00 24.01
C ILE A 10 -22.42 -12.33 25.03
N GLY A 11 -21.22 -11.78 24.82
CA GLY A 11 -20.06 -11.99 25.70
C GLY A 11 -19.30 -13.30 25.43
N PHE A 12 -19.74 -14.12 24.46
CA PHE A 12 -19.08 -15.37 24.11
C PHE A 12 -17.61 -15.16 23.72
N PHE A 13 -17.32 -14.16 22.89
CA PHE A 13 -15.94 -13.87 22.50
C PHE A 13 -15.09 -13.38 23.67
N ASP A 14 -15.67 -12.60 24.58
CA ASP A 14 -14.97 -12.10 25.76
C ASP A 14 -14.60 -13.24 26.72
N GLU A 15 -15.49 -14.20 26.92
CA GLU A 15 -15.19 -15.41 27.71
C GLU A 15 -14.07 -16.24 27.09
N ILE A 16 -14.15 -16.50 25.78
CA ILE A 16 -13.11 -17.27 25.08
C ILE A 16 -11.77 -16.53 25.12
N CYS A 17 -11.75 -15.22 24.95
CA CYS A 17 -10.55 -14.41 25.08
C CYS A 17 -9.97 -14.48 26.50
N LYS A 18 -10.80 -14.42 27.55
CA LYS A 18 -10.33 -14.56 28.94
C LYS A 18 -9.71 -15.93 29.23
N ILE A 19 -10.21 -16.98 28.58
CA ILE A 19 -9.67 -18.35 28.73
C ILE A 19 -8.33 -18.50 28.00
N ILE A 20 -8.24 -18.00 26.76
CA ILE A 20 -7.09 -18.25 25.88
C ILE A 20 -5.94 -17.26 26.14
N ILE A 21 -6.24 -16.04 26.57
CA ILE A 21 -5.27 -14.94 26.65
C ILE A 21 -4.87 -14.71 28.11
N PRO A 22 -3.61 -15.00 28.48
CA PRO A 22 -3.11 -14.71 29.82
C PRO A 22 -3.14 -13.21 30.15
N LEU A 23 -3.61 -12.87 31.35
CA LEU A 23 -3.69 -11.48 31.82
C LEU A 23 -2.32 -10.83 32.04
N ASN A 24 -1.25 -11.64 32.17
CA ASN A 24 0.12 -11.16 32.37
C ASN A 24 0.81 -10.75 31.05
N TRP A 25 0.16 -10.92 29.90
CA TRP A 25 0.70 -10.48 28.61
C TRP A 25 0.61 -8.96 28.45
N SER A 26 1.54 -8.37 27.68
CA SER A 26 1.45 -6.96 27.30
C SER A 26 0.19 -6.68 26.49
N LEU A 27 -0.33 -5.46 26.55
CA LEU A 27 -1.56 -5.07 25.85
C LEU A 27 -1.50 -5.40 24.34
N ASN A 28 -0.36 -5.13 23.68
CA ASN A 28 -0.16 -5.45 22.27
C ASN A 28 -0.28 -6.96 21.99
N LEU A 29 0.27 -7.80 22.87
CA LEU A 29 0.22 -9.24 22.72
C LEU A 29 -1.19 -9.79 22.99
N GLN A 30 -1.92 -9.19 23.93
CA GLN A 30 -3.33 -9.51 24.15
C GLN A 30 -4.20 -9.16 22.95
N GLU A 31 -3.99 -7.99 22.32
CA GLU A 31 -4.71 -7.61 21.10
C GLU A 31 -4.41 -8.53 19.92
N ASP A 32 -3.13 -8.90 19.73
CA ASP A 32 -2.75 -9.86 18.69
C ASP A 32 -3.36 -11.24 18.94
N ALA A 33 -3.44 -11.66 20.20
CA ALA A 33 -4.09 -12.91 20.58
C ALA A 33 -5.60 -12.89 20.31
N LYS A 34 -6.30 -11.77 20.58
CA LYS A 34 -7.72 -11.61 20.21
C LYS A 34 -7.94 -11.81 18.71
N LYS A 35 -7.06 -11.24 17.86
CA LYS A 35 -7.12 -11.44 16.40
C LYS A 35 -6.95 -12.91 16.03
N LYS A 36 -6.02 -13.63 16.66
CA LYS A 36 -5.82 -15.07 16.45
C LYS A 36 -7.03 -15.91 16.84
N VAL A 37 -7.69 -15.59 17.97
CA VAL A 37 -8.93 -16.25 18.39
C VAL A 37 -10.01 -16.10 17.31
N VAL A 38 -10.20 -14.90 16.78
CA VAL A 38 -11.16 -14.64 15.70
C VAL A 38 -10.84 -15.47 14.44
N VAL A 39 -9.56 -15.54 14.05
CA VAL A 39 -9.10 -16.39 12.93
C VAL A 39 -9.46 -17.87 13.15
N ILE A 40 -9.26 -18.39 14.35
CA ILE A 40 -9.61 -19.79 14.69
C ILE A 40 -11.11 -20.03 14.50
N PHE A 41 -11.97 -19.12 14.95
CA PHE A 41 -13.41 -19.25 14.74
C PHE A 41 -13.81 -19.23 13.27
N TYR A 42 -13.18 -18.37 12.46
CA TYR A 42 -13.41 -18.36 11.02
C TYR A 42 -12.94 -19.65 10.33
N LEU A 43 -11.84 -20.25 10.80
CA LEU A 43 -11.38 -21.55 10.34
C LEU A 43 -12.38 -22.66 10.70
N ILE A 44 -12.84 -22.71 11.95
CA ILE A 44 -13.84 -23.71 12.40
C ILE A 44 -15.14 -23.58 11.60
N ALA A 45 -15.63 -22.35 11.42
CA ALA A 45 -16.81 -22.08 10.60
C ALA A 45 -16.61 -22.50 9.15
N GLY A 46 -15.44 -22.19 8.57
CA GLY A 46 -15.08 -22.58 7.21
C GLY A 46 -14.88 -24.08 7.02
N LEU A 47 -14.48 -24.83 8.05
CA LEU A 47 -14.40 -26.28 8.03
C LEU A 47 -15.79 -26.92 8.00
N ARG A 48 -16.76 -26.34 8.73
CA ARG A 48 -18.15 -26.83 8.78
C ARG A 48 -18.98 -26.45 7.55
N ASN A 49 -18.68 -25.34 6.89
CA ASN A 49 -19.39 -24.93 5.68
C ASN A 49 -18.42 -24.47 4.58
N MET A 50 -18.26 -25.33 3.57
CA MET A 50 -17.35 -25.12 2.42
C MET A 50 -17.69 -23.89 1.59
N HIS A 51 -18.93 -23.41 1.63
CA HIS A 51 -19.42 -22.29 0.81
C HIS A 51 -19.52 -20.97 1.59
N ALA A 52 -19.35 -20.99 2.92
CA ALA A 52 -19.74 -19.85 3.76
C ALA A 52 -18.65 -18.80 4.00
N ASN A 53 -17.40 -19.02 3.60
CA ASN A 53 -16.34 -18.11 4.03
C ASN A 53 -15.30 -17.74 2.97
N GLN A 54 -15.39 -16.48 2.54
CA GLN A 54 -14.36 -15.78 1.76
C GLN A 54 -12.97 -15.84 2.43
N PHE A 55 -12.92 -16.05 3.75
CA PHE A 55 -11.68 -16.16 4.52
C PHE A 55 -10.69 -17.20 3.99
N LYS A 56 -11.13 -18.37 3.49
CA LYS A 56 -10.18 -19.36 2.93
C LYS A 56 -9.46 -18.82 1.70
N LEU A 57 -10.19 -18.07 0.88
CA LEU A 57 -9.62 -17.41 -0.29
C LEU A 57 -8.68 -16.27 0.14
N GLU A 58 -9.08 -15.45 1.11
CA GLU A 58 -8.24 -14.39 1.67
C GLU A 58 -6.96 -14.95 2.29
N LEU A 59 -7.04 -16.04 3.05
CA LEU A 59 -5.90 -16.75 3.62
C LEU A 59 -4.99 -17.29 2.51
N GLY A 60 -5.55 -17.91 1.46
CA GLY A 60 -4.78 -18.38 0.31
C GLY A 60 -4.07 -17.25 -0.45
N LEU A 61 -4.74 -16.12 -0.65
CA LEU A 61 -4.15 -14.92 -1.26
C LEU A 61 -3.05 -14.32 -0.39
N TYR A 62 -3.26 -14.26 0.93
CA TYR A 62 -2.29 -13.77 1.91
C TYR A 62 -1.03 -14.65 1.94
N LEU A 63 -1.19 -15.97 2.05
CA LEU A 63 -0.07 -16.91 2.00
C LEU A 63 0.75 -16.76 0.71
N ALA A 64 0.06 -16.62 -0.43
CA ALA A 64 0.72 -16.39 -1.71
C ALA A 64 1.36 -15.00 -1.84
N ALA A 65 0.98 -14.01 -1.03
CA ALA A 65 1.64 -12.71 -0.94
C ALA A 65 2.86 -12.76 0.00
N CYS A 66 2.82 -13.60 1.03
CA CYS A 66 3.95 -13.89 1.91
C CYS A 66 5.02 -14.83 1.29
N GLY A 67 4.84 -15.25 0.03
CA GLY A 67 5.79 -16.13 -0.66
C GLY A 67 5.66 -17.62 -0.34
N ALA A 68 4.53 -18.08 0.20
CA ALA A 68 4.29 -19.51 0.39
C ALA A 68 4.32 -20.27 -0.95
N SER A 69 4.91 -21.47 -0.96
CA SER A 69 4.98 -22.27 -2.18
C SER A 69 3.60 -22.79 -2.61
N CYS A 70 3.51 -23.17 -3.89
CA CYS A 70 2.29 -23.78 -4.44
C CYS A 70 1.92 -25.07 -3.69
N GLU A 71 2.92 -25.85 -3.30
CA GLU A 71 2.81 -27.09 -2.53
C GLU A 71 2.27 -26.80 -1.12
N THR A 72 2.79 -25.78 -0.42
CA THR A 72 2.28 -25.37 0.89
C THR A 72 0.81 -24.97 0.81
N ILE A 73 0.43 -24.14 -0.18
CA ILE A 73 -0.95 -23.69 -0.37
C ILE A 73 -1.86 -24.90 -0.67
N ASN A 74 -1.45 -25.79 -1.55
CA ASN A 74 -2.23 -27.00 -1.88
C ASN A 74 -2.32 -27.95 -0.68
N THR A 75 -1.28 -28.08 0.13
CA THR A 75 -1.28 -28.89 1.36
C THR A 75 -2.30 -28.36 2.36
N LEU A 76 -2.34 -27.05 2.59
CA LEU A 76 -3.34 -26.40 3.44
C LEU A 76 -4.76 -26.48 2.86
N SER A 77 -4.88 -26.46 1.52
CA SER A 77 -6.15 -26.71 0.85
C SER A 77 -6.64 -28.13 1.06
N ASN A 78 -5.76 -29.13 0.98
CA ASN A 78 -6.09 -30.53 1.24
C ASN A 78 -6.51 -30.75 2.70
N ALA A 79 -5.90 -30.01 3.63
CA ALA A 79 -6.33 -29.93 5.03
C ALA A 79 -7.64 -29.14 5.24
N LYS A 80 -8.27 -28.64 4.16
CA LYS A 80 -9.49 -27.81 4.17
C LYS A 80 -9.38 -26.46 4.88
N ILE A 81 -8.15 -26.01 5.15
CA ILE A 81 -7.83 -24.74 5.82
C ILE A 81 -7.83 -23.56 4.83
N SER A 82 -7.28 -23.79 3.63
CA SER A 82 -7.14 -22.77 2.57
C SER A 82 -7.85 -23.19 1.28
N VAL A 83 -7.69 -22.40 0.22
CA VAL A 83 -8.07 -22.75 -1.16
C VAL A 83 -6.86 -23.28 -1.93
N THR A 84 -7.13 -23.97 -3.05
CA THR A 84 -6.05 -24.49 -3.92
C THR A 84 -5.25 -23.37 -4.56
N ASN A 85 -3.99 -23.63 -4.86
CA ASN A 85 -3.14 -22.68 -5.58
C ASN A 85 -3.76 -22.26 -6.93
N LYS A 86 -4.43 -23.19 -7.62
CA LYS A 86 -5.19 -22.88 -8.85
C LYS A 86 -6.26 -21.81 -8.63
N THR A 87 -6.98 -21.88 -7.50
CA THR A 87 -8.00 -20.89 -7.13
C THR A 87 -7.38 -19.53 -6.82
N VAL A 88 -6.25 -19.52 -6.09
CA VAL A 88 -5.47 -18.30 -5.82
C VAL A 88 -5.02 -17.66 -7.14
N TYR A 89 -4.41 -18.44 -8.04
CA TYR A 89 -3.92 -17.98 -9.33
C TYR A 89 -5.03 -17.37 -10.19
N ASN A 90 -6.17 -18.06 -10.31
CA ASN A 90 -7.32 -17.55 -11.06
C ASN A 90 -7.85 -16.22 -10.49
N ASN A 91 -7.87 -16.08 -9.15
CA ASN A 91 -8.25 -14.83 -8.51
C ASN A 91 -7.24 -13.72 -8.76
N LYS A 92 -5.93 -13.99 -8.65
CA LYS A 92 -4.88 -13.03 -9.01
C LYS A 92 -5.02 -12.56 -10.46
N LYS A 93 -5.29 -13.47 -11.40
CA LYS A 93 -5.56 -13.15 -12.81
C LYS A 93 -6.78 -12.25 -12.97
N LYS A 94 -7.88 -12.54 -12.25
CA LYS A 94 -9.09 -11.70 -12.25
C LYS A 94 -8.82 -10.30 -11.68
N ILE A 95 -8.06 -10.21 -10.58
CA ILE A 95 -7.66 -8.92 -9.98
C ILE A 95 -6.82 -8.11 -10.96
N ALA A 96 -5.83 -8.74 -11.61
CA ALA A 96 -4.99 -8.08 -12.61
C ALA A 96 -5.80 -7.58 -13.82
N ALA A 97 -6.72 -8.41 -14.34
CA ALA A 97 -7.59 -8.04 -15.46
C ALA A 97 -8.50 -6.85 -15.12
N GLN A 98 -8.95 -6.75 -13.88
CA GLN A 98 -9.80 -5.65 -13.41
C GLN A 98 -9.01 -4.44 -12.90
N HIS A 99 -7.68 -4.52 -12.82
CA HIS A 99 -6.87 -3.51 -12.14
C HIS A 99 -7.00 -2.14 -12.79
N SER A 100 -6.81 -2.05 -14.12
CA SER A 100 -6.90 -0.79 -14.86
C SER A 100 -8.26 -0.10 -14.67
N SER A 101 -9.37 -0.83 -14.85
CA SER A 101 -10.72 -0.25 -14.67
C SER A 101 -10.98 0.20 -13.24
N LYS A 102 -10.50 -0.53 -12.23
CA LYS A 102 -10.66 -0.14 -10.82
C LYS A 102 -9.82 1.08 -10.47
N VAL A 103 -8.62 1.18 -11.03
CA VAL A 103 -7.77 2.37 -10.89
C VAL A 103 -8.48 3.56 -11.53
N GLU A 104 -8.96 3.44 -12.77
CA GLU A 104 -9.71 4.50 -13.44
C GLU A 104 -10.94 4.95 -12.62
N GLU A 105 -11.75 4.01 -12.14
CA GLU A 105 -12.91 4.28 -11.27
C GLU A 105 -12.50 5.05 -10.01
N TYR A 106 -11.38 4.68 -9.39
CA TYR A 106 -10.84 5.38 -8.23
C TYR A 106 -10.46 6.82 -8.56
N PHE A 107 -9.82 7.08 -9.70
CA PHE A 107 -9.46 8.44 -10.12
C PHE A 107 -10.71 9.29 -10.39
N ILE A 108 -11.69 8.74 -11.11
CA ILE A 108 -12.95 9.44 -11.40
C ILE A 108 -13.68 9.79 -10.11
N LYS A 109 -13.80 8.82 -9.19
CA LYS A 109 -14.51 9.00 -7.92
C LYS A 109 -13.86 10.03 -7.01
N ASN A 110 -12.54 10.18 -7.07
CA ASN A 110 -11.78 11.04 -6.17
C ASN A 110 -11.21 12.29 -6.85
N LYS A 111 -11.57 12.58 -8.11
CA LYS A 111 -10.95 13.63 -8.94
C LYS A 111 -10.78 14.98 -8.26
N ASP A 112 -11.74 15.37 -7.41
CA ASP A 112 -11.76 16.69 -6.75
C ASP A 112 -10.88 16.75 -5.49
N SER A 113 -10.40 15.61 -4.99
CA SER A 113 -9.64 15.48 -3.74
C SER A 113 -8.43 14.54 -3.87
N LEU A 114 -8.03 14.21 -5.10
CA LEU A 114 -6.92 13.32 -5.37
C LEU A 114 -5.61 14.10 -5.44
N CYS A 115 -4.64 13.71 -4.63
CA CYS A 115 -3.28 14.20 -4.76
C CYS A 115 -2.39 13.12 -5.38
N VAL A 116 -1.62 13.53 -6.39
CA VAL A 116 -0.63 12.71 -7.08
C VAL A 116 0.74 13.22 -6.67
N TYR A 117 1.50 12.37 -5.98
CA TYR A 117 2.86 12.65 -5.54
C TYR A 117 3.83 11.95 -6.47
N ASN A 118 4.55 12.71 -7.28
CA ASN A 118 5.67 12.18 -8.06
C ASN A 118 6.91 12.23 -7.17
N ILE A 119 7.28 11.09 -6.61
CA ILE A 119 8.44 10.95 -5.74
C ILE A 119 9.59 10.47 -6.62
N ASP A 120 10.53 11.36 -6.90
CA ASP A 120 11.80 11.01 -7.51
C ASP A 120 12.65 10.24 -6.49
N ASP A 121 13.17 9.07 -6.88
CA ASP A 121 14.10 8.29 -6.07
C ASP A 121 15.54 8.81 -6.24
N TYR A 122 15.69 10.12 -5.97
CA TYR A 122 16.91 10.90 -6.19
C TYR A 122 18.16 10.29 -5.51
N HIS A 123 17.98 9.41 -4.51
CA HIS A 123 19.08 8.77 -3.80
C HIS A 123 19.82 7.69 -4.60
N ASN A 124 19.18 7.06 -5.60
CA ASN A 124 19.79 5.93 -6.32
C ASN A 124 20.79 6.33 -7.42
N ILE A 125 20.89 7.61 -7.78
CA ILE A 125 21.77 8.13 -8.86
C ILE A 125 23.07 8.79 -8.37
N HIS A 126 23.22 9.02 -7.05
CA HIS A 126 24.40 9.73 -6.50
C HIS A 126 25.27 8.91 -5.55
N GLU A 127 24.91 7.67 -5.22
CA GLU A 127 25.90 6.74 -4.65
C GLU A 127 26.84 6.25 -5.76
N LYS A 128 28.14 6.47 -5.60
CA LYS A 128 29.18 5.85 -6.44
C LYS A 128 29.17 4.33 -6.20
N ARG A 129 28.23 3.60 -6.78
CA ARG A 129 28.27 2.13 -6.83
C ARG A 129 29.07 1.72 -8.05
N ARG A 130 30.13 0.95 -7.84
CA ARG A 130 30.76 0.18 -8.91
C ARG A 130 29.74 -0.90 -9.32
N PRO A 131 29.32 -0.98 -10.59
CA PRO A 131 28.44 -2.07 -11.04
C PRO A 131 29.19 -3.38 -10.80
N ASP A 132 28.66 -4.22 -9.91
CA ASP A 132 29.23 -5.56 -9.61
C ASP A 132 28.24 -6.68 -9.95
N ASP A 133 27.19 -6.35 -10.70
CA ASP A 133 26.25 -7.33 -11.21
C ASP A 133 25.97 -7.07 -12.69
N THR A 134 25.82 -8.14 -13.46
CA THR A 134 25.53 -8.13 -14.90
C THR A 134 24.09 -7.78 -15.24
N ASP A 135 23.27 -7.49 -14.24
CA ASP A 135 21.90 -7.03 -14.44
C ASP A 135 21.89 -5.54 -14.78
N LEU A 136 21.52 -5.25 -16.03
CA LEU A 136 21.10 -3.92 -16.46
C LEU A 136 19.95 -3.50 -15.55
N SER A 137 20.20 -2.65 -14.56
CA SER A 137 19.13 -1.89 -13.91
C SER A 137 18.48 -1.03 -14.98
N GLU A 138 17.38 -1.52 -15.54
CA GLU A 138 16.55 -0.76 -16.45
C GLU A 138 16.23 0.58 -15.76
N ALA A 139 16.41 1.68 -16.48
CA ALA A 139 16.07 3.04 -16.05
C ALA A 139 14.54 3.24 -15.85
N ALA A 140 13.80 2.19 -15.51
CA ALA A 140 12.36 2.16 -15.39
C ALA A 140 11.84 2.78 -14.08
N TYR A 141 12.71 2.99 -13.08
CA TYR A 141 12.33 3.44 -11.73
C TYR A 141 12.82 4.85 -11.38
N LEU A 142 12.87 5.76 -12.35
CA LEU A 142 13.29 7.16 -12.14
C LEU A 142 12.33 7.96 -11.24
N ALA A 143 11.05 7.59 -11.17
CA ALA A 143 10.09 8.26 -10.29
C ALA A 143 8.93 7.33 -9.91
N THR A 144 8.58 7.29 -8.63
CA THR A 144 7.39 6.60 -8.11
C THR A 144 6.24 7.59 -7.98
N SER A 145 5.17 7.39 -8.76
CA SER A 145 3.93 8.16 -8.62
C SER A 145 3.00 7.52 -7.59
N LYS A 146 2.72 8.20 -6.48
CA LYS A 146 1.79 7.76 -5.44
C LYS A 146 0.53 8.62 -5.47
N CYS A 147 -0.62 7.98 -5.63
CA CYS A 147 -1.91 8.67 -5.65
C CYS A 147 -2.66 8.41 -4.33
N LYS A 148 -3.17 9.46 -3.68
CA LYS A 148 -3.92 9.33 -2.44
C LYS A 148 -5.03 10.39 -2.37
N LYS A 149 -6.25 9.95 -2.04
CA LYS A 149 -7.35 10.85 -1.66
C LYS A 149 -6.99 11.58 -0.35
N ILE A 150 -7.10 12.90 -0.34
CA ILE A 150 -6.96 13.71 0.88
C ILE A 150 -8.34 14.20 1.30
N GLU A 151 -8.76 13.84 2.51
CA GLU A 151 -10.01 14.35 3.07
C GLU A 151 -9.77 15.78 3.58
N GLN A 152 -10.72 16.69 3.33
CA GLN A 152 -10.73 18.07 3.83
C GLN A 152 -9.69 19.04 3.23
N CYS A 153 -9.00 18.66 2.16
CA CYS A 153 -8.21 19.62 1.37
C CYS A 153 -9.06 20.12 0.19
N GLY A 154 -9.29 21.44 0.12
CA GLY A 154 -9.85 22.05 -1.08
C GLY A 154 -8.87 21.89 -2.25
N PRO A 155 -9.36 21.84 -3.51
CA PRO A 155 -8.47 21.83 -4.67
C PRO A 155 -7.54 23.05 -4.60
N VAL A 156 -6.27 22.88 -5.00
CA VAL A 156 -5.37 24.03 -5.17
C VAL A 156 -6.06 24.97 -6.18
N PRO A 157 -6.34 26.23 -5.81
CA PRO A 157 -7.07 27.11 -6.68
C PRO A 157 -6.22 27.39 -7.92
N VAL A 158 -6.84 27.27 -9.10
CA VAL A 158 -6.20 27.61 -10.40
C VAL A 158 -5.65 29.03 -10.36
N ILE A 159 -6.32 29.93 -9.63
CA ILE A 159 -5.94 31.32 -9.45
C ILE A 159 -5.77 31.61 -7.96
N PHE A 160 -4.58 32.01 -7.54
CA PHE A 160 -4.29 32.46 -6.19
C PHE A 160 -3.81 33.92 -6.24
N ASN A 161 -4.44 34.81 -5.48
CA ASN A 161 -4.16 36.26 -5.50
C ASN A 161 -4.20 36.89 -6.91
N GLY A 162 -5.12 36.45 -7.77
CA GLY A 162 -5.24 36.96 -9.14
C GLY A 162 -4.18 36.44 -10.12
N ILE A 163 -3.30 35.53 -9.69
CA ILE A 163 -2.26 34.92 -10.51
C ILE A 163 -2.57 33.43 -10.70
N SER A 164 -2.48 32.94 -11.94
CA SER A 164 -2.60 31.52 -12.22
C SER A 164 -1.47 30.75 -11.55
N VAL A 165 -1.80 29.75 -10.73
CA VAL A 165 -0.81 28.85 -10.12
C VAL A 165 -0.27 27.87 -11.18
N HIS A 166 -1.04 27.62 -12.23
CA HIS A 166 -0.56 26.90 -13.40
C HIS A 166 0.31 27.82 -14.25
N ASN A 167 1.58 27.47 -14.44
CA ASN A 167 2.43 28.06 -15.45
C ASN A 167 2.06 27.46 -16.82
N PRO A 168 1.41 28.22 -17.74
CA PRO A 168 1.04 27.68 -19.05
C PRO A 168 2.25 27.32 -19.91
N VAL A 169 3.43 27.87 -19.60
CA VAL A 169 4.70 27.58 -20.29
C VAL A 169 5.39 26.34 -19.68
N ASN A 170 4.85 25.76 -18.60
CA ASN A 170 5.37 24.64 -17.82
C ASN A 170 6.79 24.91 -17.27
N ILE A 171 7.80 24.81 -18.13
CA ILE A 171 9.21 25.11 -17.89
C ILE A 171 9.63 26.14 -18.95
N ASP A 172 9.73 27.41 -18.53
CA ASP A 172 10.33 28.44 -19.38
C ASP A 172 11.85 28.41 -19.20
N ALA A 173 12.51 27.73 -20.13
CA ALA A 173 13.96 27.58 -20.10
C ALA A 173 14.68 28.94 -20.10
N SER A 174 14.13 29.95 -20.76
CA SER A 174 14.72 31.29 -20.80
C SER A 174 14.68 31.94 -19.42
N ILE A 175 13.52 31.90 -18.74
CA ILE A 175 13.37 32.46 -17.40
C ILE A 175 14.22 31.68 -16.38
N ILE A 176 14.27 30.35 -16.48
CA ILE A 176 15.12 29.54 -15.61
C ILE A 176 16.59 29.88 -15.82
N CYS A 177 17.05 29.95 -17.08
CA CYS A 177 18.42 30.35 -17.40
C CYS A 177 18.70 31.76 -16.89
N GLU A 178 17.81 32.72 -17.12
CA GLU A 178 17.95 34.10 -16.64
C GLU A 178 18.05 34.16 -15.12
N GLN A 179 17.18 33.46 -14.39
CA GLN A 179 17.21 33.45 -12.92
C GLN A 179 18.44 32.71 -12.39
N LEU A 180 18.82 31.57 -12.98
CA LEU A 180 20.03 30.84 -12.59
C LEU A 180 21.29 31.69 -12.82
N ILE A 181 21.37 32.37 -13.97
CA ILE A 181 22.48 33.25 -14.34
C ILE A 181 22.49 34.49 -13.43
N ASN A 182 21.41 35.25 -13.40
CA ASN A 182 21.40 36.56 -12.74
C ASN A 182 21.36 36.48 -11.21
N LYS A 183 20.75 35.42 -10.64
CA LYS A 183 20.54 35.31 -9.20
C LYS A 183 21.47 34.32 -8.52
N TYR A 184 21.90 33.27 -9.24
CA TYR A 184 22.62 32.14 -8.64
C TYR A 184 23.99 31.86 -9.23
N GLN A 185 24.40 32.47 -10.35
CA GLN A 185 25.70 32.20 -10.99
C GLN A 185 26.86 32.43 -10.02
N GLY A 186 26.87 33.56 -9.33
CA GLY A 186 27.90 33.86 -8.33
C GLY A 186 27.89 32.93 -7.12
N LEU A 187 26.77 32.21 -6.87
CA LEU A 187 26.67 31.22 -5.81
C LEU A 187 27.12 29.83 -6.28
N PHE A 188 26.87 29.45 -7.53
CA PHE A 188 27.27 28.15 -8.08
C PHE A 188 28.79 27.99 -8.13
N ASP A 189 29.53 29.07 -8.37
CA ASP A 189 31.00 29.08 -8.40
C ASP A 189 31.65 29.01 -7.00
N LEU A 190 30.87 29.21 -5.94
CA LEU A 190 31.35 29.09 -4.57
C LEU A 190 31.21 27.66 -4.08
N SER A 191 32.29 27.07 -3.58
CA SER A 191 32.24 25.78 -2.88
C SER A 191 31.37 25.88 -1.63
N TYR A 192 30.81 24.75 -1.18
CA TYR A 192 29.98 24.69 0.04
C TYR A 192 30.65 25.33 1.26
N SER A 193 31.97 25.18 1.38
CA SER A 193 32.79 25.78 2.46
C SER A 193 32.88 27.31 2.38
N GLN A 194 32.84 27.88 1.16
CA GLN A 194 32.89 29.33 0.95
C GLN A 194 31.52 30.00 1.17
N ARG A 195 30.42 29.26 1.07
CA ARG A 195 29.06 29.77 1.31
C ARG A 195 28.66 29.80 2.80
N LYS A 196 29.52 29.29 3.70
CA LYS A 196 29.21 29.05 5.12
C LYS A 196 29.65 30.15 6.09
N ILE A 197 30.03 31.32 5.58
CA ILE A 197 30.42 32.50 6.38
C ILE A 197 29.18 33.26 6.85
#